data_AF-A0A3E0MSX7-F1
#
_entry.id   AF-A0A3E0MSX7-F1
#
_cell.length_a   1.000
_cell.length_b   1.000
_cell.length_c   1.000
_cell.angle_alpha   90.00
_cell.angle_beta   90.00
_cell.angle_gamma   90.00
#
_symmetry.space_group_name_H-M   'P 1'
#
loop_
_entity.id
_entity.type
_entity.pdbx_description
1 polymer ?
#
loop_
_entity_poly.entity_id
_entity_poly.type
_entity_poly.pdbx_seq_one_letter_code
_entity_poly.pdbx_strand_id
1 'polypeptide(L)'
;MARVTVEDCLDNVDNRFELVLLAAKRARQLSTGGKDALVEVDSDKATVLALREIAEGLITPDVMAREHELEAEEEFAASFETPVL
;
A
#
# COMPACT_ATOMS: atom_id res chain seq x y z
N MET A 1 -19.85 -2.51 -1.06
CA MET A 1 -19.10 -3.07 0.10
C MET A 1 -18.71 -4.48 -0.24
N ALA A 2 -17.53 -4.63 -0.82
CA ALA A 2 -17.00 -5.95 -1.15
C ALA A 2 -16.87 -6.82 0.10
N ARG A 3 -17.13 -8.11 -0.04
CA ARG A 3 -16.87 -9.10 1.01
C ARG A 3 -15.41 -9.54 0.86
N VAL A 4 -14.56 -9.11 1.80
CA VAL A 4 -13.18 -9.60 1.99
C VAL A 4 -13.07 -10.16 3.40
N THR A 5 -12.41 -11.30 3.56
CA THR A 5 -12.18 -11.92 4.86
C THR A 5 -10.72 -11.79 5.27
N VAL A 6 -10.44 -11.99 6.56
CA VAL A 6 -9.06 -11.92 7.06
C VAL A 6 -8.27 -13.11 6.53
N GLU A 7 -8.94 -14.25 6.37
CA GLU A 7 -8.40 -15.48 5.81
C GLU A 7 -7.84 -15.27 4.41
N ASP A 8 -8.57 -14.57 3.53
CA ASP A 8 -8.10 -14.23 2.17
C ASP A 8 -6.80 -13.42 2.18
N CYS A 9 -6.59 -12.59 3.22
CA CYS A 9 -5.38 -11.77 3.35
C CYS A 9 -4.18 -12.57 3.90
N LEU A 10 -4.44 -13.61 4.70
CA LEU A 10 -3.40 -14.41 5.33
C LEU A 10 -2.70 -15.38 4.35
N ASP A 11 -3.25 -15.58 3.15
CA ASP A 11 -2.56 -16.28 2.07
C ASP A 11 -1.35 -15.50 1.54
N ASN A 12 -1.29 -14.18 1.78
CA ASN A 12 -0.22 -13.28 1.33
C ASN A 12 0.57 -12.64 2.48
N VAL A 13 0.14 -12.82 3.74
CA VAL A 13 0.78 -12.24 4.94
C VAL A 13 0.71 -13.23 6.10
N ASP A 14 1.87 -13.66 6.60
CA ASP A 14 1.96 -14.72 7.61
C ASP A 14 1.51 -14.31 9.02
N ASN A 15 1.39 -13.00 9.29
CA ASN A 15 1.12 -12.48 10.62
C ASN A 15 -0.06 -11.49 10.66
N ARG A 16 -1.02 -11.71 11.57
CA ARG A 16 -2.22 -10.87 11.71
C ARG A 16 -1.92 -9.44 12.17
N PHE A 17 -0.90 -9.24 13.01
CA PHE A 17 -0.49 -7.90 13.43
C PHE A 17 0.20 -7.16 12.30
N GLU A 18 1.04 -7.86 11.53
CA GLU A 18 1.65 -7.31 10.33
C GLU A 18 0.61 -6.94 9.27
N LEU A 19 -0.39 -7.79 9.05
CA LEU A 19 -1.53 -7.49 8.18
C LEU A 19 -2.20 -6.17 8.58
N VAL A 20 -2.45 -5.95 9.88
CA VAL A 20 -3.04 -4.70 10.38
C VAL A 20 -2.16 -3.50 10.07
N LEU A 21 -0.84 -3.61 10.29
CA LEU A 21 0.11 -2.53 10.01
C LEU A 21 0.22 -2.24 8.51
N LEU A 22 0.31 -3.29 7.69
CA LEU A 22 0.39 -3.23 6.23
C LEU A 22 -0.85 -2.56 5.65
N ALA A 23 -2.04 -3.05 6.02
CA ALA A 23 -3.31 -2.50 5.57
C ALA A 23 -3.49 -1.04 6.02
N ALA A 24 -3.07 -0.69 7.24
CA ALA A 24 -3.13 0.69 7.72
C ALA A 24 -2.21 1.62 6.92
N LYS A 25 -0.97 1.19 6.65
CA LYS A 25 -0.01 1.95 5.84
C LYS A 25 -0.55 2.16 4.42
N ARG A 26 -1.02 1.10 3.77
CA ARG A 26 -1.55 1.16 2.41
C ARG A 26 -2.83 2.00 2.33
N ALA A 27 -3.77 1.82 3.25
CA ALA A 27 -4.99 2.63 3.30
C ALA A 27 -4.68 4.12 3.46
N ARG A 28 -3.60 4.48 4.16
CA ARG A 28 -3.14 5.87 4.25
C ARG A 28 -2.65 6.40 2.91
N GLN A 29 -1.84 5.65 2.15
CA GLN A 29 -1.40 6.04 0.80
C GLN A 29 -2.59 6.32 -0.13
N LEU A 30 -3.61 5.46 -0.09
CA LEU A 30 -4.85 5.62 -0.85
C LEU A 30 -5.65 6.86 -0.39
N SER A 31 -5.72 7.09 0.92
CA SER A 31 -6.54 8.18 1.49
C SER A 31 -5.93 9.56 1.29
N THR A 32 -4.60 9.67 1.30
CA THR A 32 -3.90 10.95 1.08
C THR A 32 -3.72 11.28 -0.40
N GLY A 33 -4.19 10.43 -1.31
CA GLY A 33 -3.99 10.58 -2.75
C GLY A 33 -2.54 10.41 -3.18
N GLY A 34 -1.72 9.73 -2.37
CA GLY A 34 -0.31 9.48 -2.69
C GLY A 34 -0.13 8.37 -3.71
N LYS A 35 -1.07 7.41 -3.77
CA LYS A 35 -1.10 6.33 -4.74
C LYS A 35 -2.52 5.98 -5.14
N ASP A 36 -2.68 5.50 -6.36
CA ASP A 36 -3.95 4.96 -6.86
C ASP A 36 -4.18 3.53 -6.37
N ALA A 37 -5.47 3.15 -6.31
CA ALA A 37 -5.87 1.79 -6.02
C ALA A 37 -5.51 0.86 -7.19
N LEU A 38 -5.01 -0.32 -6.88
CA LEU A 38 -4.65 -1.37 -7.84
C LEU A 38 -5.83 -2.31 -8.14
N VAL A 39 -6.93 -2.17 -7.39
CA VAL A 39 -8.18 -2.90 -7.56
C VAL A 39 -9.31 -1.92 -7.90
N GLU A 40 -10.39 -2.43 -8.52
CA GLU A 40 -11.54 -1.60 -8.85
C GLU A 40 -12.19 -0.97 -7.60
N VAL A 41 -12.40 0.35 -7.69
CA VAL A 41 -13.01 1.16 -6.64
C VAL A 41 -14.53 1.06 -6.72
N ASP A 42 -15.13 0.21 -5.88
CA ASP A 42 -16.58 0.01 -5.80
C ASP A 42 -17.19 0.62 -4.51
N SER A 43 -17.11 1.96 -4.41
CA SER A 43 -17.57 2.74 -3.24
C SER A 43 -17.01 2.27 -1.87
N ASP A 44 -15.94 1.48 -1.90
CA ASP A 44 -15.28 0.93 -0.73
C ASP A 44 -14.36 1.99 -0.11
N LYS A 45 -14.24 1.95 1.22
CA LYS A 45 -13.30 2.80 1.95
C LYS A 45 -11.86 2.35 1.65
N ALA A 46 -10.90 3.25 1.79
CA ALA A 46 -9.47 2.96 1.59
C ALA A 46 -8.96 1.73 2.36
N THR A 47 -9.49 1.47 3.56
CA THR A 47 -9.14 0.28 4.34
C THR A 47 -9.63 -1.02 3.69
N VAL A 48 -10.81 -1.02 3.07
CA VAL A 48 -11.35 -2.19 2.37
C VAL A 48 -10.60 -2.39 1.06
N LEU A 49 -10.29 -1.32 0.33
CA LEU A 49 -9.46 -1.38 -0.88
C LEU A 49 -8.08 -1.97 -0.58
N ALA A 50 -7.40 -1.49 0.47
CA ALA A 50 -6.10 -2.02 0.89
C ALA A 50 -6.17 -3.52 1.23
N LEU A 51 -7.19 -3.97 1.96
CA LEU A 51 -7.36 -5.40 2.27
C LEU A 51 -7.62 -6.25 1.02
N ARG A 52 -8.36 -5.73 0.03
CA ARG A 52 -8.57 -6.41 -1.26
C ARG A 52 -7.27 -6.51 -2.06
N GLU A 53 -6.49 -5.43 -2.12
CA GLU A 53 -5.17 -5.46 -2.77
C GLU A 53 -4.23 -6.47 -2.10
N ILE A 54 -4.28 -6.61 -0.77
CA ILE A 54 -3.50 -7.61 -0.03
C ILE A 54 -4.01 -9.02 -0.32
N ALA A 55 -5.33 -9.24 -0.35
CA ALA A 55 -5.91 -10.55 -0.70
C ALA A 55 -5.59 -10.98 -2.14
N GLU A 56 -5.49 -10.03 -3.07
CA GLU A 56 -5.07 -10.29 -4.46
C GLU A 56 -3.54 -10.40 -4.63
N GLY A 57 -2.76 -10.25 -3.54
CA GLY A 57 -1.30 -10.33 -3.57
C GLY A 57 -0.61 -9.15 -4.27
N LEU A 58 -1.34 -8.07 -4.56
CA LEU A 58 -0.84 -6.86 -5.20
C LEU A 58 -0.05 -5.99 -4.20
N ILE A 59 -0.41 -6.08 -2.92
CA ILE A 59 0.27 -5.40 -1.83
C ILE A 59 0.74 -6.44 -0.81
N THR A 60 2.05 -6.52 -0.65
CA THR A 60 2.75 -7.38 0.32
C THR A 60 3.78 -6.56 1.08
N PRO A 61 4.33 -7.08 2.20
CA PRO A 61 5.42 -6.42 2.92
C PRO A 61 6.61 -6.11 2.01
N ASP A 62 6.99 -7.04 1.12
CA ASP A 62 8.10 -6.87 0.18
C ASP A 62 7.84 -5.78 -0.87
N VAL A 63 6.62 -5.73 -1.41
CA VAL A 63 6.23 -4.68 -2.38
C VAL A 63 6.30 -3.32 -1.70
N MET A 64 5.75 -3.18 -0.48
CA MET A 64 5.79 -1.92 0.26
C MET A 64 7.19 -1.50 0.70
N ALA A 65 8.09 -2.46 0.98
CA ALA A 65 9.48 -2.17 1.29
C ALA A 65 10.21 -1.61 0.07
N ARG A 66 10.07 -2.28 -1.09
CA ARG A 66 10.67 -1.85 -2.35
C ARG A 66 10.17 -0.48 -2.79
N GLU A 67 8.87 -0.23 -2.68
CA GLU A 67 8.32 1.09 -3.01
C GLU A 67 8.92 2.21 -2.15
N HIS A 68 9.11 1.96 -0.85
CA HIS A 68 9.72 2.93 0.05
C HIS A 68 11.21 3.18 -0.26
N GLU A 69 11.94 2.15 -0.69
CA GLU A 69 13.32 2.30 -1.16
C GLU A 69 13.39 3.18 -2.41
N LEU A 70 12.53 2.93 -3.41
CA LEU A 70 12.45 3.73 -4.63
C LEU A 70 12.08 5.20 -4.33
N GLU A 71 11.07 5.42 -3.49
CA GLU A 71 10.68 6.78 -3.06
C GLU A 71 11.85 7.51 -2.39
N ALA A 72 12.62 6.83 -1.53
CA ALA A 72 13.78 7.41 -0.88
C ALA A 72 14.93 7.72 -1.88
N GLU A 73 15.14 6.86 -2.87
CA GLU A 73 16.11 7.08 -3.95
C GLU A 73 15.71 8.27 -4.84
N GLU A 74 14.43 8.40 -5.18
CA GLU A 74 13.89 9.52 -5.96
C GLU A 74 14.01 10.83 -5.20
N GLU A 75 13.64 10.86 -3.90
CA GLU A 75 13.81 12.03 -3.04
C GLU A 75 15.30 12.41 -2.91
N PHE A 76 16.19 11.42 -2.75
CA PHE A 76 17.62 11.64 -2.70
C PHE A 76 18.12 12.24 -4.02
N ALA A 77 17.77 11.66 -5.17
CA ALA A 77 18.15 12.17 -6.49
C ALA A 77 17.66 13.61 -6.71
N ALA A 78 16.39 13.90 -6.39
CA ALA A 78 15.81 15.22 -6.52
C ALA A 78 16.55 16.27 -5.67
N SER A 79 17.11 15.87 -4.52
CA SER A 79 17.89 16.78 -3.66
C SER A 79 19.22 17.25 -4.28
N PHE A 80 19.80 16.51 -5.24
CA PHE A 80 21.01 16.93 -5.96
C PHE A 80 20.69 17.74 -7.22
N GLU A 81 19.46 17.67 -7.74
CA GLU A 81 19.05 18.36 -8.96
C GLU A 81 18.50 19.77 -8.72
N THR A 82 18.15 20.15 -7.49
CA THR A 82 17.72 21.53 -7.19
C THR A 82 18.88 22.51 -7.38
N PRO A 83 18.86 23.39 -8.40
CA PRO A 83 19.86 24.43 -8.51
C PRO A 83 19.61 25.44 -7.39
N VAL A 84 20.61 25.64 -6.53
CA VAL A 84 20.63 26.78 -5.61
C VAL A 84 20.68 28.04 -6.48
N LEU A 85 19.57 28.79 -6.54
CA LEU A 85 19.56 30.18 -6.99
C LEU A 85 20.02 31.09 -5.84
#